data_AF-A0A8X6FP89-F1
#
_entry.id   AF-A0A8X6FP89-F1
#
_cell.length_a   1.000
_cell.length_b   1.000
_cell.length_c   1.000
_cell.angle_alpha   90.00
_cell.angle_beta   90.00
_cell.angle_gamma   90.00
#
_symmetry.space_group_name_H-M   'P 1'
#
loop_
_entity.id
_entity.type
_entity.pdbx_description
1 polymer ?
#
loop_
_entity_poly.entity_id
_entity_poly.type
_entity_poly.pdbx_seq_one_letter_code
_entity_poly.pdbx_strand_id
1 'polypeptide(L)'
;MYNTSPGNFVKSIERKRENDILRRKRKTSRRRCRKSLFLDKKSNKNYGVSAQKPDLSESTFSQKKEWLLSTLRLSDEEMKDIERKTINQRTSPLWKEERRKRLTASDFGAICKKTSPHEL
;
A
#
# COMPACT_ATOMS: atom_id res chain seq x y z
N MET A 1 -40.39 27.49 14.13
CA MET A 1 -39.20 26.61 14.23
C MET A 1 -39.66 25.17 14.01
N TYR A 2 -39.10 24.47 13.04
CA TYR A 2 -39.60 23.16 12.62
C TYR A 2 -39.20 22.09 13.64
N ASN A 3 -40.14 21.64 14.46
CA ASN A 3 -39.98 20.53 15.42
C ASN A 3 -40.18 19.16 14.77
N THR A 4 -39.85 19.02 13.48
CA THR A 4 -40.08 17.77 12.75
C THR A 4 -38.87 16.87 12.91
N SER A 5 -39.07 15.72 13.54
CA SER A 5 -38.03 14.71 13.71
C SER A 5 -37.49 14.28 12.33
N PRO A 6 -36.17 14.19 12.13
CA PRO A 6 -35.60 13.81 10.84
C PRO A 6 -36.17 12.46 10.38
N GLY A 7 -36.46 12.34 9.09
CA GLY A 7 -37.05 11.13 8.51
C GLY A 7 -36.19 9.88 8.75
N ASN A 8 -36.80 8.70 8.63
CA ASN A 8 -36.16 7.42 8.94
C ASN A 8 -34.85 7.17 8.17
N PHE A 9 -34.76 7.71 6.95
CA PHE A 9 -33.53 7.65 6.14
C PHE A 9 -32.37 8.40 6.80
N VAL A 10 -32.60 9.65 7.21
CA VAL A 10 -31.59 10.48 7.87
C VAL A 10 -31.18 9.87 9.21
N LYS A 11 -32.16 9.38 10.00
CA LYS A 11 -31.89 8.64 11.24
C LYS A 11 -31.06 7.38 11.04
N SER A 12 -31.26 6.66 9.93
CA SER A 12 -30.49 5.46 9.58
C SER A 12 -29.03 5.80 9.25
N ILE A 13 -28.81 6.88 8.49
CA ILE A 13 -27.46 7.37 8.17
C ILE A 13 -26.72 7.82 9.43
N GLU A 14 -27.37 8.61 10.29
CA GLU A 14 -26.77 9.06 11.56
C GLU A 14 -26.46 7.86 12.47
N ARG A 15 -27.36 6.87 12.57
CA ARG A 15 -27.11 5.64 13.32
C ARG A 15 -25.91 4.84 12.78
N LYS A 16 -25.74 4.76 11.46
CA LYS A 16 -24.55 4.15 10.84
C LYS A 16 -23.28 4.92 11.21
N ARG A 17 -23.33 6.25 11.14
CA ARG A 17 -22.21 7.14 11.48
C ARG A 17 -21.80 7.00 12.95
N GLU A 18 -22.76 6.99 13.86
CA GLU A 18 -22.55 6.76 15.30
C GLU A 18 -21.93 5.38 15.54
N ASN A 19 -22.46 4.32 14.92
CA ASN A 19 -21.92 2.97 15.03
C ASN A 19 -20.47 2.89 14.52
N ASP A 20 -20.13 3.57 13.43
CA ASP A 20 -18.76 3.61 12.92
C ASP A 20 -17.81 4.38 13.86
N ILE A 21 -18.27 5.48 14.46
CA ILE A 21 -17.52 6.22 15.49
C ILE A 21 -17.27 5.33 16.71
N LEU A 22 -18.29 4.64 17.21
CA LEU A 22 -18.18 3.70 18.33
C LEU A 22 -17.24 2.52 18.00
N ARG A 23 -17.31 1.98 16.78
CA ARG A 23 -16.43 0.91 16.30
C ARG A 23 -14.97 1.38 16.21
N ARG A 24 -14.72 2.61 15.77
CA ARG A 24 -13.38 3.22 15.75
C ARG A 24 -12.85 3.42 17.18
N LYS A 25 -13.67 3.94 18.11
CA LYS A 25 -13.31 4.11 19.54
C LYS A 25 -13.00 2.78 20.23
N ARG A 26 -13.76 1.71 19.95
CA ARG A 26 -13.49 0.35 20.45
C ARG A 26 -12.20 -0.26 19.88
N LYS A 27 -11.85 0.08 18.64
CA LYS A 27 -10.58 -0.37 18.03
C LYS A 27 -9.37 0.40 18.56
N THR A 28 -9.50 1.68 18.93
CA THR A 28 -8.40 2.45 19.53
C THR A 28 -8.12 2.02 20.97
N SER A 29 -9.12 1.64 21.77
CA SER A 29 -8.89 1.14 23.14
C SER A 29 -8.16 -0.22 23.17
N ARG A 30 -8.44 -1.10 22.20
CA ARG A 30 -7.69 -2.37 22.01
C ARG A 30 -6.31 -2.16 21.38
N ARG A 31 -6.05 -1.00 20.79
CA ARG A 31 -4.73 -0.57 20.29
C ARG A 31 -3.97 0.25 21.35
N ARG A 32 -3.96 -0.20 22.60
CA ARG A 32 -2.70 -0.17 23.37
C ARG A 32 -1.74 -1.17 22.74
N CYS A 33 -1.43 -0.99 21.45
CA CYS A 33 -0.20 -1.46 20.89
C CYS A 33 0.83 -0.76 21.77
N ARG A 34 1.48 -1.52 22.66
CA ARG A 34 2.73 -1.07 23.24
C ARG A 34 3.56 -0.72 22.02
N LYS A 35 3.67 0.57 21.69
CA LYS A 35 4.75 1.06 20.84
C LYS A 35 5.96 0.71 21.67
N SER A 36 6.45 -0.49 21.43
CA SER A 36 7.72 -0.91 21.96
C SER A 36 8.69 0.00 21.24
N LEU A 37 9.00 1.12 21.90
CA LEU A 37 9.95 2.13 21.44
C LEU A 37 11.31 1.48 21.16
N PHE A 38 11.51 0.26 21.68
CA PHE A 38 12.68 -0.58 21.57
C PHE A 38 12.34 -2.02 21.11
N LEU A 39 11.25 -2.22 20.35
CA LEU A 39 11.21 -3.48 19.59
C LEU A 39 12.24 -3.23 18.53
N ASP A 40 13.37 -3.92 18.60
CA ASP A 40 14.27 -4.05 17.47
C ASP A 40 13.37 -4.39 16.28
N LYS A 41 13.11 -3.38 15.45
CA LYS A 41 12.53 -3.57 14.14
C LYS A 41 13.58 -4.44 13.49
N LYS A 42 13.39 -5.77 13.54
CA LYS A 42 14.30 -6.72 12.91
C LYS A 42 14.62 -6.12 11.54
N SER A 43 15.88 -5.73 11.36
CA SER A 43 16.37 -5.17 10.12
C SER A 43 15.80 -6.06 9.02
N ASN A 44 15.09 -5.45 8.07
CA ASN A 44 14.42 -6.22 7.05
C ASN A 44 15.51 -6.95 6.26
N LYS A 45 15.55 -8.30 6.31
CA LYS A 45 16.60 -9.09 5.67
C LYS A 45 16.82 -8.76 4.17
N ASN A 46 15.81 -8.16 3.55
CA ASN A 46 15.79 -7.82 2.14
C ASN A 46 16.11 -6.33 1.84
N TYR A 47 16.32 -5.47 2.84
CA TYR A 47 16.55 -4.02 2.65
C TYR A 47 17.58 -3.46 3.66
N GLY A 48 18.38 -2.48 3.24
CA GLY A 48 19.41 -1.84 4.08
C GLY A 48 20.81 -2.45 3.90
N VAL A 49 21.78 -1.96 4.70
CA VAL A 49 23.21 -2.34 4.57
C VAL A 49 23.45 -3.84 4.80
N SER A 50 22.64 -4.45 5.66
CA SER A 50 22.71 -5.89 5.98
C SER A 50 21.89 -6.78 5.03
N ALA A 51 21.34 -6.22 3.94
CA ALA A 51 20.52 -7.00 3.02
C ALA A 51 21.36 -8.06 2.30
N GLN A 52 20.78 -9.24 2.07
CA GLN A 52 21.43 -10.28 1.30
C GLN A 52 21.71 -9.77 -0.11
N LYS A 53 23.00 -9.73 -0.48
CA LYS A 53 23.42 -9.37 -1.83
C LYS A 53 23.08 -10.52 -2.80
N PRO A 54 22.69 -10.20 -4.04
CA PRO A 54 22.46 -11.22 -5.05
C PRO A 54 23.77 -11.96 -5.35
N ASP A 55 23.68 -13.29 -5.51
CA ASP A 55 24.78 -14.15 -5.97
C ASP A 55 24.91 -14.04 -7.50
N LEU A 56 25.21 -12.83 -7.97
CA LEU A 56 25.33 -12.48 -9.38
C LEU A 56 26.51 -11.54 -9.55
N SER A 57 27.18 -11.63 -10.71
CA SER A 57 28.18 -10.62 -11.08
C SER A 57 27.50 -9.25 -11.25
N GLU A 58 28.26 -8.18 -11.00
CA GLU A 58 27.76 -6.80 -11.14
C GLU A 58 27.24 -6.52 -12.55
N SER A 59 27.91 -7.06 -13.57
CA SER A 59 27.51 -6.94 -14.97
C SER A 59 26.15 -7.61 -15.23
N THR A 60 25.97 -8.85 -14.78
CA THR A 60 24.70 -9.57 -14.94
C THR A 60 23.58 -8.90 -14.15
N PHE A 61 23.87 -8.40 -12.95
CA PHE A 61 22.91 -7.67 -12.14
C PHE A 61 22.44 -6.39 -12.85
N SER A 62 23.39 -5.61 -13.37
CA SER A 62 23.11 -4.38 -14.13
C SER A 62 22.26 -4.67 -15.37
N GLN A 63 22.59 -5.71 -16.13
CA GLN A 63 21.82 -6.09 -17.31
C GLN A 63 20.38 -6.49 -16.97
N LYS A 64 20.19 -7.29 -15.91
CA LYS A 64 18.85 -7.68 -15.45
C LYS A 64 18.04 -6.49 -14.93
N LYS A 65 18.68 -5.54 -14.26
CA LYS A 65 18.07 -4.29 -13.80
C LYS A 65 17.53 -3.49 -15.00
N GLU A 66 18.36 -3.26 -16.01
CA GLU A 66 17.95 -2.50 -17.20
C GLU A 66 16.84 -3.21 -17.97
N TRP A 67 16.92 -4.53 -18.10
CA TRP A 67 15.86 -5.34 -18.70
C TRP A 67 14.53 -5.25 -17.94
N LEU A 68 14.58 -5.23 -16.60
CA LEU A 68 13.38 -5.05 -15.79
C LEU A 68 12.79 -3.64 -15.98
N LEU A 69 13.63 -2.61 -16.01
CA LEU A 69 13.17 -1.24 -16.22
C LEU A 69 12.55 -1.05 -17.60
N SER A 70 13.12 -1.66 -18.64
CA SER A 70 12.58 -1.59 -20.01
C SER A 70 11.23 -2.29 -20.12
N THR A 71 11.04 -3.45 -19.49
CA THR A 71 9.74 -4.16 -19.45
C THR A 71 8.66 -3.45 -18.63
N LEU A 72 9.05 -2.50 -17.76
CA LEU A 72 8.11 -1.67 -17.01
C LEU A 72 7.72 -0.39 -17.74
N ARG A 73 8.52 0.09 -18.69
CA ARG A 73 8.19 1.24 -19.54
C ARG A 73 7.01 0.88 -20.43
N LEU A 74 6.07 1.81 -20.52
CA LEU A 74 4.88 1.70 -21.35
C LEU A 74 4.72 3.01 -22.12
N SER A 75 4.16 2.93 -23.33
CA SER A 75 3.68 4.10 -24.06
C SER A 75 2.38 4.64 -23.44
N ASP A 76 2.00 5.88 -23.81
CA ASP A 76 0.74 6.48 -23.38
C ASP A 76 -0.48 5.67 -23.85
N GLU A 77 -0.41 5.07 -25.03
CA GLU A 77 -1.45 4.21 -25.58
C GLU A 77 -1.58 2.92 -24.78
N GLU A 78 -0.46 2.28 -24.45
CA GLU A 78 -0.43 1.06 -23.63
C GLU A 78 -0.95 1.32 -22.22
N MET A 79 -0.59 2.45 -21.62
CA MET A 79 -1.13 2.86 -20.31
C MET A 79 -2.65 2.99 -20.34
N LYS A 80 -3.21 3.67 -21.37
CA LYS A 80 -4.65 3.83 -21.54
C LYS A 80 -5.37 2.52 -21.82
N ASP A 81 -4.73 1.59 -22.54
CA ASP A 81 -5.29 0.27 -22.81
C ASP A 81 -5.33 -0.59 -21.54
N ILE A 82 -4.24 -0.61 -20.77
CA ILE A 82 -4.18 -1.30 -19.48
C ILE A 82 -5.21 -0.74 -18.51
N GLU A 83 -5.36 0.58 -18.42
CA GLU A 83 -6.38 1.22 -17.58
C GLU A 83 -7.79 0.69 -17.92
N ARG A 84 -8.15 0.71 -19.21
CA ARG A 84 -9.46 0.23 -19.69
C ARG A 84 -9.66 -1.26 -19.38
N LYS A 85 -8.66 -2.10 -19.62
CA LYS A 85 -8.72 -3.55 -19.36
C LYS A 85 -8.73 -3.91 -17.87
N THR A 86 -8.26 -3.01 -17.01
CA THR A 86 -8.15 -3.24 -15.56
C THR A 86 -9.18 -2.47 -14.73
N ILE A 87 -10.23 -1.95 -15.36
CA ILE A 87 -11.30 -1.16 -14.71
C ILE A 87 -11.97 -1.89 -13.53
N ASN A 88 -12.07 -3.22 -13.60
CA ASN A 88 -12.65 -4.07 -12.57
C ASN A 88 -11.70 -4.35 -11.38
N GLN A 89 -10.48 -3.79 -11.42
CA GLN A 89 -9.50 -3.81 -10.34
C GLN A 89 -9.24 -5.23 -9.80
N ARG A 90 -9.58 -5.48 -8.52
CA ARG A 90 -9.28 -6.73 -7.81
C ARG A 90 -9.87 -7.97 -8.47
N THR A 91 -10.95 -7.86 -9.23
CA THR A 91 -11.56 -8.99 -9.93
C THR A 91 -10.89 -9.27 -11.28
N SER A 92 -10.09 -8.34 -11.81
CA SER A 92 -9.28 -8.55 -13.01
C SER A 92 -7.96 -9.26 -12.68
N PRO A 93 -7.66 -10.41 -13.29
CA PRO A 93 -6.34 -11.05 -13.18
C PRO A 93 -5.22 -10.14 -13.67
N LEU A 94 -5.43 -9.44 -14.79
CA LEU A 94 -4.47 -8.51 -15.37
C LEU A 94 -4.09 -7.40 -14.40
N TRP A 95 -5.06 -6.83 -13.67
CA TRP A 95 -4.78 -5.80 -12.66
C TRP A 95 -3.84 -6.30 -11.55
N LYS A 96 -3.99 -7.57 -11.14
CA LYS A 96 -3.11 -8.18 -10.13
C LYS A 96 -1.70 -8.37 -10.66
N GLU A 97 -1.57 -8.81 -11.91
CA GLU A 97 -0.28 -8.98 -12.56
C GLU A 97 0.43 -7.64 -12.73
N GLU A 98 -0.26 -6.62 -13.24
CA GLU A 98 0.27 -5.27 -13.40
C GLU A 98 0.73 -4.67 -12.07
N ARG A 99 -0.06 -4.82 -10.99
CA ARG A 99 0.35 -4.36 -9.65
C ARG A 99 1.54 -5.13 -9.10
N ARG A 100 1.64 -6.43 -9.32
CA ARG A 100 2.74 -7.25 -8.76
C ARG A 100 4.10 -6.80 -9.27
N LYS A 101 4.19 -6.30 -10.50
CA LYS A 101 5.43 -5.79 -11.09
C LYS A 101 5.69 -4.30 -10.82
N ARG A 102 4.77 -3.56 -10.19
CA ARG A 102 4.86 -2.09 -10.02
C ARG A 102 4.86 -1.68 -8.55
N LEU A 103 5.57 -0.59 -8.26
CA LEU A 103 5.41 0.10 -6.99
C LEU A 103 4.07 0.83 -6.97
N THR A 104 3.18 0.45 -6.05
CA THR A 104 1.85 1.04 -5.96
C THR A 104 1.78 2.10 -4.87
N ALA A 105 0.85 3.06 -5.01
CA ALA A 105 0.69 4.15 -4.05
C ALA A 105 0.46 3.65 -2.61
N SER A 106 -0.23 2.52 -2.42
CA SER A 106 -0.46 1.93 -1.09
C SER A 106 0.80 1.34 -0.46
N ASP A 107 1.77 0.91 -1.27
CA ASP A 107 3.01 0.27 -0.81
C ASP A 107 4.18 1.27 -0.73
N PHE A 108 4.10 2.38 -1.47
CA PHE A 108 5.12 3.41 -1.55
C PHE A 108 5.59 3.89 -0.17
N GLY A 109 4.66 4.29 0.70
CA GLY A 109 5.00 4.78 2.04
C GLY A 109 5.64 3.73 2.95
N ALA A 110 5.34 2.44 2.74
CA ALA A 110 5.98 1.36 3.49
C ALA A 110 7.42 1.12 3.01
N ILE A 111 7.68 1.28 1.72
CA ILE A 111 9.00 1.12 1.11
C ILE A 111 9.93 2.27 1.47
N CYS A 112 9.48 3.53 1.38
CA CYS A 112 10.30 4.68 1.76
C CYS A 112 10.77 4.63 3.23
N LYS A 113 9.96 4.06 4.13
CA LYS A 113 10.32 3.87 5.55
C LYS A 113 11.27 2.72 5.81
N LYS A 114 11.50 1.84 4.83
CA LYS A 114 12.47 0.74 4.90
C LYS A 114 13.84 1.15 4.37
N THR A 115 13.90 2.22 3.59
CA THR A 115 15.12 2.75 2.97
C THR A 115 15.67 3.98 3.69
N SER A 116 15.00 4.51 4.71
CA SER A 116 15.58 5.55 5.56
C SER A 116 16.82 4.97 6.27
N PRO A 117 18.02 5.53 6.09
CA PRO A 117 19.15 5.19 6.92
C PRO A 117 18.72 5.35 8.39
N HIS A 118 18.98 4.35 9.23
CA HIS A 118 19.26 4.68 10.61
C HIS A 118 20.54 5.51 10.51
N GLU A 119 20.44 6.82 10.74
CA GLU A 119 21.60 7.69 10.83
C GLU A 119 22.63 7.04 11.76
N LEU A 120 23.89 7.07 11.31
CA LEU A 120 25.07 6.64 12.04
C LEU A 120 25.25 7.47 13.32
#